data_AF-A0A4Y9JG82-F1
#
_entry.id   AF-A0A4Y9JG82-F1
#
_cell.length_a   1.000
_cell.length_b   1.000
_cell.length_c   1.000
_cell.angle_alpha   90.00
_cell.angle_beta   90.00
_cell.angle_gamma   90.00
#
_symmetry.space_group_name_H-M   'P 1'
#
loop_
_entity.id
_entity.type
_entity.pdbx_description
1 polymer ?
#
loop_
_entity_poly.entity_id
_entity_poly.type
_entity_poly.pdbx_seq_one_letter_code
_entity_poly.pdbx_strand_id
1 'polypeptide(L)'
;TLVQAYTYDTLGQIETMTVSDKAGKELSTLSYTYDLAGNKLTSTEATDGKEDKTTFTYDDNNRLTQLENKDGVTTYTYDKNGNRISSKKKDEKLDYLYDTENRLLAVKDKEGLLMAALYDGDDNRVFTASRKEGKHTYQLFNREEKKKSPYTSPNGEEHSLFWYGFSQNVLQALSSFPQTVGTIWHEIFDDVSTAYHQKVAKDRAGSEGLVVNPPDLGNLPGEGDVTYASQVKEVLIPYTTREDTFNYYEERNYVNDVNRAHTEVLQTYDRELNAKETYTYGQGRTSYLNHETGDHYNYLANQSGSVTGLTKEGQAVASSSYSLYGSTKQSTDETGNPFAYNGEARDITGLDYLRARYYDSRAGTFLTEDSYQGELGDPLSQNRYAYVHNNPVNYTDPSG
;
A
#
# COMPACT_ATOMS: atom_id res chain seq x y z
N THR A 1 30.78 -3.20 15.01
CA THR A 1 30.46 -4.29 14.07
C THR A 1 29.61 -5.29 14.80
N LEU A 2 28.45 -5.60 14.23
CA LEU A 2 27.59 -6.69 14.71
C LEU A 2 28.00 -7.99 14.02
N VAL A 3 27.83 -9.10 14.72
CA VAL A 3 28.03 -10.45 14.20
C VAL A 3 26.67 -11.16 14.24
N GLN A 4 26.28 -11.78 13.14
CA GLN A 4 25.05 -12.55 13.03
C GLN A 4 25.42 -14.01 12.81
N ALA A 5 24.84 -14.91 13.61
CA ALA A 5 24.99 -16.35 13.49
C ALA A 5 23.62 -16.99 13.30
N TYR A 6 23.53 -17.97 12.39
CA TYR A 6 22.29 -18.63 12.03
C TYR A 6 22.39 -20.14 12.28
N THR A 7 21.31 -20.75 12.75
CA THR A 7 21.14 -22.20 12.75
C THR A 7 19.94 -22.59 11.90
N TYR A 8 19.97 -23.81 11.38
CA TYR A 8 18.96 -24.34 10.48
C TYR A 8 18.54 -25.73 10.93
N ASP A 9 17.28 -26.08 10.71
CA ASP A 9 16.77 -27.42 10.93
C ASP A 9 17.26 -28.38 9.82
N THR A 10 16.83 -29.65 9.89
CA THR A 10 17.23 -30.68 8.92
C THR A 10 16.69 -30.44 7.50
N LEU A 11 15.69 -29.58 7.33
CA LEU A 11 15.11 -29.20 6.04
C LEU A 11 15.67 -27.85 5.53
N GLY A 12 16.58 -27.21 6.28
CA GLY A 12 17.20 -25.95 5.90
C GLY A 12 16.39 -24.70 6.24
N GLN A 13 15.36 -24.82 7.08
CA GLN A 13 14.58 -23.69 7.59
C GLN A 13 15.34 -23.02 8.74
N ILE A 14 15.25 -21.69 8.89
CA ILE A 14 15.97 -20.97 9.95
C ILE A 14 15.36 -21.31 11.31
N GLU A 15 16.15 -21.89 12.22
CA GLU A 15 15.74 -22.12 13.61
C GLU A 15 16.10 -20.95 14.52
N THR A 16 17.32 -20.42 14.40
CA THR A 16 17.76 -19.30 15.22
C THR A 16 18.61 -18.30 14.45
N MET A 17 18.55 -17.04 14.90
CA MET A 17 19.47 -15.98 14.53
C MET A 17 19.94 -15.28 15.80
N THR A 18 21.23 -15.35 16.10
CA THR A 18 21.83 -14.63 17.23
C THR A 18 22.60 -13.42 16.72
N VAL A 19 22.34 -12.26 17.30
CA VAL A 19 23.04 -11.00 17.04
C VAL A 19 23.92 -10.67 18.23
N SER A 20 25.23 -10.56 17.99
CA SER A 20 26.22 -10.24 19.02
C SER A 20 27.05 -9.01 18.65
N ASP A 21 27.60 -8.35 19.66
CA ASP A 21 28.64 -7.34 19.42
C ASP A 21 29.98 -7.99 19.00
N LYS A 22 30.96 -7.15 18.66
CA LYS A 22 32.29 -7.61 18.26
C LYS A 22 33.04 -8.38 19.37
N ALA A 23 32.67 -8.19 20.64
CA ALA A 23 33.23 -8.90 21.77
C ALA A 23 32.53 -10.25 22.05
N GLY A 24 31.49 -10.59 21.28
CA GLY A 24 30.72 -11.82 21.42
C GLY A 24 29.60 -11.72 22.46
N LYS A 25 29.32 -10.53 23.01
CA LYS A 25 28.15 -10.33 23.86
C LYS A 25 26.90 -10.40 23.00
N GLU A 26 26.01 -11.34 23.34
CA GLU A 26 24.69 -11.44 22.73
C GLU A 26 23.85 -10.19 23.03
N LEU A 27 23.27 -9.63 21.98
CA LEU A 27 22.40 -8.45 22.02
C LEU A 27 20.95 -8.85 21.80
N SER A 28 20.70 -9.78 20.88
CA SER A 28 19.38 -10.37 20.67
C SER A 28 19.46 -11.76 20.04
N THR A 29 18.43 -12.56 20.27
CA THR A 29 18.24 -13.85 19.62
C THR A 29 16.82 -13.96 19.07
N LEU A 30 16.68 -14.31 17.80
CA LEU A 30 15.41 -14.69 17.19
C LEU A 30 15.34 -16.21 17.08
N SER A 31 14.18 -16.79 17.37
CA SER A 31 13.96 -18.25 17.32
C SER A 31 12.63 -18.58 16.67
N TYR A 32 12.64 -19.63 15.85
CA TYR A 32 11.50 -20.08 15.07
C TYR A 32 11.28 -21.58 15.25
N THR A 33 10.01 -22.00 15.16
CA THR A 33 9.65 -23.42 15.10
C THR A 33 8.68 -23.66 13.96
N TYR A 34 8.70 -24.86 13.41
CA TYR A 34 7.90 -25.25 12.26
C TYR A 34 7.22 -26.61 12.51
N ASP A 35 6.10 -26.86 11.83
CA ASP A 35 5.59 -28.21 11.69
C ASP A 35 6.26 -28.96 10.53
N LEU A 36 5.84 -30.20 10.30
CA LEU A 36 6.38 -31.05 9.23
C LEU A 36 6.02 -30.58 7.82
N ALA A 37 5.01 -29.72 7.68
CA ALA A 37 4.62 -29.11 6.40
C ALA A 37 5.31 -27.74 6.19
N GLY A 38 6.25 -27.36 7.05
CA GLY A 38 6.94 -26.07 6.96
C GLY A 38 6.06 -24.88 7.38
N ASN A 39 4.95 -25.09 8.08
CA ASN A 39 4.21 -23.97 8.65
C ASN A 39 4.96 -23.45 9.88
N LYS A 40 5.29 -22.16 9.89
CA LYS A 40 5.96 -21.49 11.02
C LYS A 40 5.02 -21.40 12.22
N LEU A 41 5.25 -22.18 13.28
CA LEU A 41 4.41 -22.24 14.47
C LEU A 41 4.71 -21.11 15.48
N THR A 42 5.97 -20.72 15.60
CA THR A 42 6.39 -19.64 16.52
C THR A 42 7.45 -18.74 15.93
N SER A 43 7.45 -17.47 16.36
CA SER A 43 8.55 -16.52 16.20
C SER A 43 8.77 -15.82 17.54
N THR A 44 9.95 -15.98 18.13
CA THR A 44 10.31 -15.34 19.41
C THR A 44 11.51 -14.45 19.20
N GLU A 45 11.43 -13.19 19.63
CA GLU A 45 12.58 -12.29 19.73
C GLU A 45 12.93 -12.09 21.21
N ALA A 46 14.14 -12.47 21.60
CA ALA A 46 14.69 -12.27 22.93
C ALA A 46 15.71 -11.12 22.92
N THR A 47 15.50 -10.07 23.71
CA THR A 47 16.43 -8.95 23.88
C THR A 47 16.60 -8.66 25.37
N ASP A 48 17.84 -8.63 25.85
CA ASP A 48 18.17 -8.41 27.28
C ASP A 48 17.33 -9.29 28.24
N GLY A 49 17.07 -10.55 27.85
CA GLY A 49 16.30 -11.52 28.63
C GLY A 49 14.78 -11.32 28.63
N LYS A 50 14.24 -10.37 27.85
CA LYS A 50 12.80 -10.24 27.59
C LYS A 50 12.45 -10.91 26.26
N GLU A 51 11.39 -11.71 26.26
CA GLU A 51 10.91 -12.41 25.09
C GLU A 51 9.61 -11.81 24.57
N ASP A 52 9.60 -11.48 23.28
CA ASP A 52 8.41 -11.15 22.51
C ASP A 52 8.08 -12.33 21.59
N LYS A 53 7.07 -13.12 21.98
CA LYS A 53 6.63 -14.31 21.26
C LYS A 53 5.40 -14.04 20.41
N THR A 54 5.41 -14.56 19.20
CA THR A 54 4.27 -14.67 18.28
C THR A 54 4.00 -16.14 17.98
N THR A 55 2.74 -16.54 18.01
CA THR A 55 2.25 -17.89 17.66
C THR A 55 1.35 -17.83 16.43
N PHE A 56 1.41 -18.89 15.63
CA PHE A 56 0.67 -18.99 14.37
C PHE A 56 -0.09 -20.31 14.33
N THR A 57 -1.35 -20.26 13.89
CA THR A 57 -2.22 -21.43 13.73
C THR A 57 -2.65 -21.56 12.29
N TYR A 58 -2.66 -22.79 11.79
CA TYR A 58 -2.96 -23.13 10.40
C TYR A 58 -4.11 -24.11 10.32
N ASP A 59 -4.77 -24.17 9.16
CA ASP A 59 -5.68 -25.25 8.83
C ASP A 59 -4.98 -26.38 8.05
N ASP A 60 -5.74 -27.44 7.73
CA ASP A 60 -5.22 -28.63 7.03
C ASP A 60 -4.68 -28.34 5.61
N ASN A 61 -4.96 -27.16 5.05
CA ASN A 61 -4.45 -26.72 3.75
C ASN A 61 -3.26 -25.75 3.89
N ASN A 62 -2.58 -25.74 5.05
CA ASN A 62 -1.44 -24.86 5.35
C ASN A 62 -1.79 -23.36 5.31
N ARG A 63 -3.07 -23.00 5.47
CA ARG A 63 -3.50 -21.60 5.45
C ARG A 63 -3.43 -21.03 6.85
N LEU A 64 -2.75 -19.90 7.02
CA LEU A 64 -2.66 -19.22 8.30
C LEU A 64 -4.05 -18.71 8.71
N THR A 65 -4.63 -19.26 9.77
CA THR A 65 -5.96 -18.89 10.29
C THR A 65 -5.88 -17.95 11.49
N GLN A 66 -4.78 -17.97 12.25
CA GLN A 66 -4.59 -17.12 13.43
C GLN A 66 -3.13 -16.73 13.62
N LEU A 67 -2.91 -15.46 13.97
CA LEU A 67 -1.64 -14.93 14.46
C LEU A 67 -1.91 -14.30 15.83
N GLU A 68 -1.18 -14.71 16.86
CA GLU A 68 -1.30 -14.18 18.22
C GLU A 68 0.04 -13.65 18.70
N ASN A 69 0.03 -12.41 19.18
CA ASN A 69 1.19 -11.75 19.79
C ASN A 69 0.75 -10.87 20.97
N LYS A 70 1.70 -10.16 21.60
CA LYS A 70 1.43 -9.28 22.74
C LYS A 70 0.37 -8.19 22.48
N ASP A 71 0.14 -7.82 21.21
CA ASP A 71 -0.83 -6.78 20.83
C ASP A 71 -2.25 -7.35 20.62
N GLY A 72 -2.37 -8.68 20.55
CA GLY A 72 -3.61 -9.43 20.48
C GLY A 72 -3.64 -10.48 19.37
N VAL A 73 -4.84 -11.02 19.15
CA VAL A 73 -5.10 -12.05 18.15
C VAL A 73 -5.61 -11.43 16.85
N THR A 74 -5.01 -11.83 15.74
CA THR A 74 -5.48 -11.56 14.39
C THR A 74 -5.98 -12.87 13.78
N THR A 75 -7.21 -12.89 13.27
CA THR A 75 -7.77 -14.04 12.57
C THR A 75 -7.86 -13.79 11.08
N TYR A 76 -7.77 -14.85 10.29
CA TYR A 76 -7.82 -14.79 8.83
C TYR A 76 -8.85 -15.79 8.29
N THR A 77 -9.52 -15.43 7.21
CA THR A 77 -10.45 -16.33 6.51
C THR A 77 -10.12 -16.39 5.02
N TYR A 78 -10.47 -17.50 4.39
CA TYR A 78 -10.14 -17.80 3.00
C TYR A 78 -11.37 -18.18 2.19
N ASP A 79 -11.31 -17.94 0.88
CA ASP A 79 -12.29 -18.48 -0.05
C ASP A 79 -11.99 -19.95 -0.40
N LYS A 80 -12.75 -20.49 -1.37
CA LYS A 80 -12.58 -21.86 -1.86
C LYS A 80 -11.34 -22.06 -2.73
N ASN A 81 -10.80 -20.99 -3.31
CA ASN A 81 -9.59 -21.02 -4.14
C ASN A 81 -8.32 -20.86 -3.29
N GLY A 82 -8.46 -20.67 -1.98
CA GLY A 82 -7.31 -20.47 -1.08
C GLY A 82 -6.86 -19.01 -0.98
N ASN A 83 -7.65 -18.05 -1.44
CA ASN A 83 -7.30 -16.64 -1.29
C ASN A 83 -7.75 -16.13 0.07
N ARG A 84 -6.87 -15.41 0.78
CA ARG A 84 -7.21 -14.76 2.05
C ARG A 84 -8.22 -13.64 1.79
N ILE A 85 -9.47 -13.80 2.19
CA ILE A 85 -10.55 -12.81 1.97
C ILE A 85 -10.79 -11.88 3.16
N SER A 86 -10.27 -12.20 4.35
CA SER A 86 -10.35 -11.26 5.49
C SER A 86 -9.18 -11.41 6.45
N SER A 87 -8.82 -10.30 7.09
CA SER A 87 -8.03 -10.26 8.32
C SER A 87 -8.77 -9.43 9.38
N LYS A 88 -8.78 -9.89 10.63
CA LYS A 88 -9.48 -9.19 11.72
C LYS A 88 -8.66 -9.21 13.00
N LYS A 89 -8.42 -8.02 13.56
CA LYS A 89 -7.80 -7.83 14.88
C LYS A 89 -8.64 -6.82 15.67
N LYS A 90 -9.30 -7.28 16.73
CA LYS A 90 -10.25 -6.46 17.51
C LYS A 90 -11.31 -5.81 16.58
N ASP A 91 -11.32 -4.47 16.48
CA ASP A 91 -12.23 -3.69 15.63
C ASP A 91 -11.62 -3.32 14.26
N GLU A 92 -10.36 -3.67 14.02
CA GLU A 92 -9.70 -3.49 12.73
C GLU A 92 -9.97 -4.73 11.87
N LYS A 93 -10.63 -4.52 10.74
CA LYS A 93 -10.92 -5.57 9.77
C LYS A 93 -10.53 -5.09 8.38
N LEU A 94 -9.80 -5.93 7.66
CA LEU A 94 -9.57 -5.78 6.23
C LEU A 94 -10.33 -6.88 5.48
N ASP A 95 -10.97 -6.49 4.39
CA ASP A 95 -11.58 -7.38 3.42
C ASP A 95 -10.78 -7.32 2.11
N TYR A 96 -10.45 -8.48 1.56
CA TYR A 96 -9.65 -8.62 0.36
C TYR A 96 -10.50 -9.18 -0.77
N LEU A 97 -10.46 -8.53 -1.92
CA LEU A 97 -11.23 -8.90 -3.11
C LEU A 97 -10.27 -9.29 -4.22
N TYR A 98 -10.58 -10.39 -4.91
CA TYR A 98 -9.74 -10.96 -5.95
C TYR A 98 -10.48 -11.05 -7.28
N ASP A 99 -9.73 -11.10 -8.37
CA ASP A 99 -10.26 -11.48 -9.66
C ASP A 99 -10.33 -13.01 -9.83
N THR A 100 -10.70 -13.45 -11.03
CA THR A 100 -10.81 -14.86 -11.39
C THR A 100 -9.47 -15.58 -11.50
N GLU A 101 -8.37 -14.84 -11.56
CA GLU A 101 -6.99 -15.33 -11.62
C GLU A 101 -6.31 -15.25 -10.24
N ASN A 102 -7.09 -15.02 -9.18
CA ASN A 102 -6.63 -14.91 -7.79
C ASN A 102 -5.69 -13.72 -7.53
N ARG A 103 -5.74 -12.66 -8.35
CA ARG A 103 -4.99 -11.43 -8.13
C ARG A 103 -5.79 -10.45 -7.29
N LEU A 104 -5.12 -9.75 -6.37
CA LEU A 104 -5.77 -8.85 -5.41
C LEU A 104 -6.26 -7.57 -6.10
N LEU A 105 -7.57 -7.41 -6.27
CA LEU A 105 -8.17 -6.23 -6.87
C LEU A 105 -8.37 -5.09 -5.88
N ALA A 106 -8.77 -5.41 -4.65
CA ALA A 106 -9.08 -4.39 -3.66
C ALA A 106 -8.89 -4.85 -2.22
N VAL A 107 -8.56 -3.88 -1.37
CA VAL A 107 -8.58 -4.00 0.08
C VAL A 107 -9.53 -2.95 0.62
N LYS A 108 -10.49 -3.38 1.45
CA LYS A 108 -11.44 -2.50 2.13
C LYS A 108 -11.23 -2.59 3.63
N ASP A 109 -11.41 -1.49 4.33
CA ASP A 109 -11.50 -1.42 5.78
C ASP A 109 -12.85 -0.84 6.23
N LYS A 110 -12.96 -0.49 7.52
CA LYS A 110 -14.19 0.07 8.07
C LYS A 110 -14.56 1.45 7.50
N GLU A 111 -13.60 2.19 6.94
CA GLU A 111 -13.85 3.49 6.29
C GLU A 111 -14.12 3.35 4.78
N GLY A 112 -14.08 2.13 4.23
CA GLY A 112 -14.38 1.84 2.83
C GLY A 112 -13.16 1.32 2.06
N LEU A 113 -13.06 1.63 0.78
CA LEU A 113 -11.92 1.24 -0.04
C LEU A 113 -10.62 1.85 0.54
N LEU A 114 -9.61 1.01 0.75
CA LEU A 114 -8.29 1.39 1.23
C LEU A 114 -7.27 1.39 0.08
N MET A 115 -7.36 0.36 -0.75
CA MET A 115 -6.50 0.17 -1.92
C MET A 115 -7.27 -0.55 -3.03
N ALA A 116 -7.03 -0.16 -4.28
CA ALA A 116 -7.38 -0.94 -5.47
C ALA A 116 -6.15 -1.12 -6.37
N ALA A 117 -6.10 -2.21 -7.14
CA ALA A 117 -5.05 -2.51 -8.10
C ALA A 117 -5.60 -3.15 -9.38
N LEU A 118 -4.91 -2.91 -10.51
CA LEU A 118 -5.18 -3.58 -11.79
C LEU A 118 -3.89 -4.17 -12.36
N TYR A 119 -4.09 -5.18 -13.20
CA TYR A 119 -3.04 -5.97 -13.82
C TYR A 119 -3.25 -6.01 -15.34
N ASP A 120 -2.16 -6.16 -16.09
CA ASP A 120 -2.24 -6.55 -17.50
C ASP A 120 -2.47 -8.06 -17.66
N GLY A 121 -2.46 -8.55 -18.90
CA GLY A 121 -2.64 -9.97 -19.20
C GLY A 121 -1.45 -10.86 -18.79
N ASP A 122 -0.32 -10.26 -18.40
CA ASP A 122 0.91 -10.93 -17.99
C ASP A 122 1.17 -10.76 -16.48
N ASP A 123 0.12 -10.48 -15.70
CA ASP A 123 0.12 -10.30 -14.23
C ASP A 123 0.93 -9.13 -13.68
N ASN A 124 1.35 -8.19 -14.55
CA ASN A 124 2.04 -7.00 -14.10
C ASN A 124 1.06 -5.96 -13.60
N ARG A 125 1.30 -5.43 -12.40
CA ARG A 125 0.51 -4.32 -11.87
C ARG A 125 0.70 -3.08 -12.73
N VAL A 126 -0.40 -2.57 -13.29
CA VAL A 126 -0.44 -1.39 -14.17
C VAL A 126 -1.11 -0.19 -13.53
N PHE A 127 -1.86 -0.39 -12.44
CA PHE A 127 -2.53 0.69 -11.73
C PHE A 127 -2.71 0.38 -10.25
N THR A 128 -2.66 1.43 -9.42
CA THR A 128 -3.11 1.39 -8.03
C THR A 128 -3.84 2.68 -7.66
N ALA A 129 -4.89 2.58 -6.85
CA ALA A 129 -5.50 3.69 -6.15
C ALA A 129 -5.39 3.45 -4.64
N SER A 130 -4.78 4.38 -3.90
CA SER A 130 -4.58 4.25 -2.44
C SER A 130 -5.26 5.39 -1.71
N ARG A 131 -6.05 5.08 -0.66
CA ARG A 131 -6.73 6.11 0.12
C ARG A 131 -5.70 6.97 0.87
N LYS A 132 -5.82 8.28 0.77
CA LYS A 132 -5.01 9.27 1.48
C LYS A 132 -5.91 10.24 2.22
N GLU A 133 -5.39 10.76 3.33
CA GLU A 133 -6.03 11.83 4.08
C GLU A 133 -5.46 13.18 3.60
N GLY A 134 -6.36 14.07 3.18
CA GLY A 134 -6.04 15.46 2.84
C GLY A 134 -6.58 16.40 3.91
N LYS A 135 -5.85 17.49 4.16
CA LYS A 135 -6.29 18.60 5.00
C LYS A 135 -6.39 19.85 4.15
N HIS A 136 -7.47 20.60 4.29
CA HIS A 136 -7.62 21.87 3.62
C HIS A 136 -8.18 22.92 4.55
N THR A 137 -7.55 24.09 4.57
CA THR A 137 -7.92 25.22 5.41
C THR A 137 -8.58 26.30 4.57
N TYR A 138 -9.83 26.62 4.89
CA TYR A 138 -10.59 27.67 4.22
C TYR A 138 -11.02 28.77 5.19
N GLN A 139 -11.19 29.98 4.65
CA GLN A 139 -11.71 31.13 5.39
C GLN A 139 -13.23 31.13 5.36
N LEU A 140 -13.85 31.35 6.53
CA LEU A 140 -15.29 31.51 6.66
C LEU A 140 -15.66 32.99 6.71
N PHE A 141 -16.71 33.32 5.95
CA PHE A 141 -17.25 34.68 5.86
C PHE A 141 -18.62 34.78 6.51
N ASN A 142 -18.84 35.83 7.30
CA ASN A 142 -20.13 36.19 7.84
C ASN A 142 -20.84 37.18 6.92
N ARG A 143 -22.17 37.15 6.88
CA ARG A 143 -23.00 37.92 5.95
C ARG A 143 -23.74 39.06 6.67
N GLU A 144 -23.66 40.28 6.14
CA GLU A 144 -24.37 41.43 6.74
C GLU A 144 -25.90 41.40 6.53
N GLU A 145 -26.44 40.81 5.44
CA GLU A 145 -27.89 40.70 5.21
C GLU A 145 -28.36 39.43 4.45
N LYS A 146 -29.56 38.92 4.80
CA LYS A 146 -30.23 37.77 4.14
C LYS A 146 -30.76 38.13 2.74
N LYS A 147 -29.90 38.11 1.71
CA LYS A 147 -30.37 37.94 0.31
C LYS A 147 -30.22 36.48 -0.14
N LYS A 148 -31.01 35.98 -1.09
CA LYS A 148 -30.83 34.60 -1.59
C LYS A 148 -29.46 34.47 -2.27
N SER A 149 -28.73 33.39 -1.98
CA SER A 149 -27.50 33.05 -2.68
C SER A 149 -27.80 32.78 -4.16
N PRO A 150 -26.96 33.20 -5.12
CA PRO A 150 -26.99 32.62 -6.45
C PRO A 150 -26.55 31.16 -6.32
N TYR A 151 -27.34 30.27 -6.93
CA TYR A 151 -27.12 28.84 -7.18
C TYR A 151 -25.85 28.18 -6.62
N THR A 152 -26.03 27.33 -5.60
CA THR A 152 -25.21 26.12 -5.45
C THR A 152 -25.82 25.05 -6.35
N SER A 153 -25.01 24.34 -7.15
CA SER A 153 -25.47 23.15 -7.87
C SER A 153 -26.09 22.18 -6.86
N PRO A 154 -27.35 21.74 -7.03
CA PRO A 154 -27.99 20.87 -6.04
C PRO A 154 -27.32 19.50 -5.94
N ASN A 155 -26.52 19.09 -6.96
CA ASN A 155 -26.13 17.69 -7.11
C ASN A 155 -24.64 17.42 -7.35
N GLY A 156 -23.79 18.37 -7.78
CA GLY A 156 -22.36 18.04 -8.04
C GLY A 156 -22.13 16.88 -9.02
N GLU A 157 -23.12 16.53 -9.85
CA GLU A 157 -23.23 15.28 -10.63
C GLU A 157 -22.96 15.46 -12.14
N GLU A 158 -22.30 16.54 -12.56
CA GLU A 158 -21.98 16.70 -13.99
C GLU A 158 -20.64 16.05 -14.32
N HIS A 159 -20.73 14.81 -14.82
CA HIS A 159 -19.65 14.00 -15.35
C HIS A 159 -18.75 14.80 -16.30
N SER A 160 -17.52 15.08 -15.86
CA SER A 160 -16.49 15.74 -16.66
C SER A 160 -16.08 14.90 -17.88
N LEU A 161 -16.02 15.53 -19.06
CA LEU A 161 -15.56 14.94 -20.33
C LEU A 161 -14.11 14.39 -20.30
N PHE A 162 -13.37 14.60 -19.21
CA PHE A 162 -12.05 14.02 -18.94
C PHE A 162 -12.06 12.48 -18.81
N TRP A 163 -13.23 11.89 -18.53
CA TRP A 163 -13.39 10.44 -18.37
C TRP A 163 -13.16 9.62 -19.65
N TYR A 164 -13.17 10.21 -20.85
CA TYR A 164 -13.13 9.45 -22.12
C TYR A 164 -11.79 8.74 -22.40
N GLY A 165 -10.68 9.13 -21.77
CA GLY A 165 -9.37 8.47 -21.97
C GLY A 165 -9.13 7.30 -21.01
N PHE A 166 -9.32 7.54 -19.71
CA PHE A 166 -9.17 6.53 -18.65
C PHE A 166 -10.27 5.45 -18.69
N SER A 167 -11.51 5.85 -18.98
CA SER A 167 -12.62 4.90 -19.08
C SER A 167 -12.50 3.98 -20.29
N GLN A 168 -11.77 4.31 -21.36
CA GLN A 168 -11.69 3.42 -22.52
C GLN A 168 -10.80 2.20 -22.27
N ASN A 169 -9.65 2.36 -21.63
CA ASN A 169 -8.77 1.23 -21.30
C ASN A 169 -9.32 0.41 -20.12
N VAL A 170 -9.84 1.10 -19.09
CA VAL A 170 -10.46 0.45 -17.93
C VAL A 170 -11.78 -0.22 -18.34
N LEU A 171 -12.71 0.43 -19.04
CA LEU A 171 -13.95 -0.22 -19.50
C LEU A 171 -13.72 -1.29 -20.58
N GLN A 172 -12.71 -1.19 -21.45
CA GLN A 172 -12.39 -2.29 -22.36
C GLN A 172 -11.96 -3.54 -21.60
N ALA A 173 -11.05 -3.41 -20.62
CA ALA A 173 -10.67 -4.50 -19.74
C ALA A 173 -11.87 -5.01 -18.91
N LEU A 174 -12.72 -4.10 -18.41
CA LEU A 174 -13.90 -4.45 -17.60
C LEU A 174 -15.01 -5.14 -18.38
N SER A 175 -15.18 -4.81 -19.66
CA SER A 175 -16.20 -5.42 -20.52
C SER A 175 -15.92 -6.90 -20.85
N SER A 176 -14.67 -7.35 -20.67
CA SER A 176 -14.29 -8.76 -20.83
C SER A 176 -14.42 -9.62 -19.57
N PHE A 177 -14.61 -9.01 -18.39
CA PHE A 177 -14.70 -9.77 -17.15
C PHE A 177 -16.10 -10.34 -16.89
N PRO A 178 -16.22 -11.45 -16.13
CA PRO A 178 -17.51 -11.96 -15.67
C PRO A 178 -18.30 -10.89 -14.93
N GLN A 179 -19.64 -10.94 -15.01
CA GLN A 179 -20.53 -9.92 -14.42
C GLN A 179 -20.22 -9.60 -12.95
N THR A 180 -19.80 -10.60 -12.17
CA THR A 180 -19.41 -10.42 -10.76
C THR A 180 -18.22 -9.49 -10.58
N VAL A 181 -17.18 -9.63 -11.42
CA VAL A 181 -15.99 -8.78 -11.41
C VAL A 181 -16.34 -7.38 -11.95
N GLY A 182 -17.19 -7.31 -12.97
CA GLY A 182 -17.72 -6.03 -13.47
C GLY A 182 -18.43 -5.23 -12.37
N THR A 183 -19.32 -5.85 -11.59
CA THR A 183 -20.02 -5.17 -10.48
C THR A 183 -19.06 -4.69 -9.40
N ILE A 184 -18.09 -5.51 -8.98
CA ILE A 184 -17.06 -5.12 -8.00
C ILE A 184 -16.31 -3.88 -8.47
N TRP A 185 -15.95 -3.83 -9.76
CA TRP A 185 -15.25 -2.69 -10.33
C TRP A 185 -16.10 -1.45 -10.50
N HIS A 186 -17.39 -1.58 -10.82
CA HIS A 186 -18.30 -0.45 -10.80
C HIS A 186 -18.36 0.19 -9.40
N GLU A 187 -18.44 -0.62 -8.35
CA GLU A 187 -18.41 -0.11 -6.97
C GLU A 187 -17.07 0.57 -6.62
N ILE A 188 -15.94 -0.05 -6.96
CA ILE A 188 -14.60 0.54 -6.74
C ILE A 188 -14.47 1.86 -7.50
N PHE A 189 -14.93 1.90 -8.75
CA PHE A 189 -14.90 3.09 -9.59
C PHE A 189 -15.77 4.21 -9.01
N ASP A 190 -16.97 3.87 -8.55
CA ASP A 190 -17.87 4.82 -7.91
C ASP A 190 -17.27 5.36 -6.60
N ASP A 191 -16.63 4.52 -5.79
CA ASP A 191 -15.91 4.94 -4.57
C ASP A 191 -14.78 5.93 -4.89
N VAL A 192 -13.94 5.59 -5.88
CA VAL A 192 -12.82 6.43 -6.31
C VAL A 192 -13.34 7.75 -6.89
N SER A 193 -14.31 7.68 -7.80
CA SER A 193 -14.95 8.84 -8.43
C SER A 193 -15.60 9.75 -7.39
N THR A 194 -16.35 9.19 -6.44
CA THR A 194 -17.02 9.97 -5.39
C THR A 194 -16.00 10.72 -4.53
N ALA A 195 -14.89 10.08 -4.15
CA ALA A 195 -13.84 10.73 -3.38
C ALA A 195 -13.19 11.88 -4.16
N TYR A 196 -13.03 11.77 -5.49
CA TYR A 196 -12.59 12.90 -6.32
C TYR A 196 -13.60 14.04 -6.34
N HIS A 197 -14.89 13.75 -6.47
CA HIS A 197 -15.92 14.78 -6.38
C HIS A 197 -15.91 15.43 -4.99
N GLN A 198 -15.69 14.68 -3.91
CA GLN A 198 -15.55 15.24 -2.56
C GLN A 198 -14.28 16.10 -2.37
N LYS A 199 -13.15 15.74 -3.01
CA LYS A 199 -11.93 16.57 -3.06
C LYS A 199 -12.20 17.93 -3.71
N VAL A 200 -13.09 17.97 -4.70
CA VAL A 200 -13.43 19.19 -5.47
C VAL A 200 -14.64 19.94 -4.87
N ALA A 201 -15.55 19.29 -4.16
CA ALA A 201 -16.89 19.80 -3.84
C ALA A 201 -17.26 19.79 -2.35
N LYS A 202 -16.44 20.37 -1.46
CA LYS A 202 -16.93 20.79 -0.14
C LYS A 202 -17.49 22.21 -0.16
N ASP A 203 -18.54 22.43 -0.96
CA ASP A 203 -19.41 23.61 -0.82
C ASP A 203 -20.41 23.38 0.32
N ARG A 204 -19.96 23.55 1.57
CA ARG A 204 -20.86 23.54 2.73
C ARG A 204 -21.33 24.96 3.05
N ALA A 205 -22.40 25.42 2.41
CA ALA A 205 -23.17 26.56 2.89
C ALA A 205 -24.06 26.13 4.08
N GLY A 206 -23.55 26.28 5.30
CA GLY A 206 -24.23 25.89 6.54
C GLY A 206 -24.65 27.08 7.42
N SER A 207 -25.15 26.79 8.63
CA SER A 207 -25.49 27.81 9.65
C SER A 207 -24.29 28.61 10.18
N GLU A 208 -23.07 28.13 9.89
CA GLU A 208 -21.80 28.69 10.33
C GLU A 208 -21.10 29.55 9.27
N GLY A 209 -21.79 29.98 8.21
CA GLY A 209 -21.23 30.91 7.22
C GLY A 209 -21.05 30.34 5.81
N LEU A 210 -20.55 31.19 4.90
CA LEU A 210 -20.36 30.88 3.48
C LEU A 210 -18.89 30.56 3.19
N VAL A 211 -18.64 29.45 2.50
CA VAL A 211 -17.40 29.20 1.76
C VAL A 211 -17.57 29.82 0.38
N VAL A 212 -16.65 30.66 -0.06
CA VAL A 212 -16.71 31.28 -1.40
C VAL A 212 -15.74 30.52 -2.28
N ASN A 213 -16.28 29.68 -3.17
CA ASN A 213 -15.51 29.04 -4.24
C ASN A 213 -15.84 29.71 -5.59
N PRO A 214 -14.85 29.87 -6.50
CA PRO A 214 -15.02 30.54 -7.79
C PRO A 214 -15.80 29.69 -8.82
N PRO A 215 -16.31 30.28 -9.91
CA PRO A 215 -17.27 29.65 -10.84
C PRO A 215 -16.65 28.76 -11.93
N ASP A 216 -15.34 28.49 -11.92
CA ASP A 216 -14.68 27.75 -13.01
C ASP A 216 -14.27 26.32 -12.59
N LEU A 217 -14.58 25.36 -13.47
CA LEU A 217 -14.14 23.97 -13.37
C LEU A 217 -12.61 23.92 -13.40
N GLY A 218 -11.98 23.65 -12.25
CA GLY A 218 -10.55 23.37 -12.17
C GLY A 218 -9.82 24.00 -10.98
N ASN A 219 -10.42 24.96 -10.28
CA ASN A 219 -9.78 25.54 -9.09
C ASN A 219 -10.16 24.75 -7.84
N LEU A 220 -9.14 24.41 -7.03
CA LEU A 220 -9.35 23.91 -5.67
C LEU A 220 -10.10 24.98 -4.84
N PRO A 221 -10.85 24.57 -3.79
CA PRO A 221 -11.34 25.54 -2.82
C PRO A 221 -10.19 26.45 -2.35
N GLY A 222 -10.37 27.77 -2.39
CA GLY A 222 -9.35 28.73 -1.94
C GLY A 222 -8.18 29.04 -2.88
N GLU A 223 -8.09 28.47 -4.10
CA GLU A 223 -7.14 28.92 -5.12
C GLU A 223 -7.82 29.78 -6.20
N GLY A 224 -7.22 30.95 -6.46
CA GLY A 224 -7.67 31.94 -7.44
C GLY A 224 -7.90 33.33 -6.84
N ASP A 225 -7.62 34.39 -7.61
CA ASP A 225 -8.02 35.74 -7.23
C ASP A 225 -9.55 35.80 -7.09
N VAL A 226 -10.05 36.45 -6.04
CA VAL A 226 -11.50 36.63 -5.80
C VAL A 226 -12.10 37.44 -6.95
N THR A 227 -12.68 36.77 -7.95
CA THR A 227 -13.19 37.42 -9.17
C THR A 227 -14.50 38.18 -8.98
N TYR A 228 -15.09 38.16 -7.78
CA TYR A 228 -16.32 38.90 -7.45
C TYR A 228 -16.10 40.19 -6.68
N ALA A 229 -14.93 40.82 -6.84
CA ALA A 229 -14.54 42.02 -6.11
C ALA A 229 -15.55 43.19 -6.22
N SER A 230 -16.40 43.22 -7.26
CA SER A 230 -17.39 44.28 -7.48
C SER A 230 -18.75 44.06 -6.80
N GLN A 231 -19.05 42.86 -6.26
CA GLN A 231 -20.35 42.57 -5.61
C GLN A 231 -20.23 42.05 -4.16
N VAL A 232 -19.04 41.69 -3.71
CA VAL A 232 -18.85 40.92 -2.46
C VAL A 232 -18.19 41.72 -1.34
N LYS A 233 -17.50 42.83 -1.66
CA LYS A 233 -16.76 43.65 -0.71
C LYS A 233 -17.61 44.35 0.37
N GLU A 234 -18.90 44.53 0.13
CA GLU A 234 -19.80 45.22 1.08
C GLU A 234 -20.60 44.25 1.97
N VAL A 235 -20.50 42.92 1.80
CA VAL A 235 -21.43 41.98 2.45
C VAL A 235 -20.76 40.84 3.21
N LEU A 236 -19.48 40.54 2.93
CA LEU A 236 -18.77 39.42 3.53
C LEU A 236 -17.60 39.88 4.41
N ILE A 237 -17.68 39.60 5.72
CA ILE A 237 -16.60 39.85 6.68
C ILE A 237 -15.89 38.51 6.97
N PRO A 238 -14.59 38.35 6.63
CA PRO A 238 -13.83 37.18 7.07
C PRO A 238 -13.70 37.20 8.59
N TYR A 239 -14.08 36.11 9.26
CA TYR A 239 -14.11 36.10 10.73
C TYR A 239 -13.44 34.88 11.38
N THR A 240 -13.24 33.77 10.65
CA THR A 240 -12.46 32.63 11.15
C THR A 240 -11.89 31.79 10.00
N THR A 241 -10.93 30.92 10.32
CA THR A 241 -10.42 29.87 9.43
C THR A 241 -10.88 28.51 9.96
N ARG A 242 -11.12 27.56 9.06
CA ARG A 242 -11.49 26.19 9.39
C ARG A 242 -10.63 25.22 8.60
N GLU A 243 -10.06 24.24 9.29
CA GLU A 243 -9.40 23.09 8.69
C GLU A 243 -10.41 21.94 8.58
N ASP A 244 -10.62 21.42 7.37
CA ASP A 244 -11.36 20.19 7.15
C ASP A 244 -10.44 19.10 6.63
N THR A 245 -10.63 17.90 7.18
CA THR A 245 -10.06 16.67 6.69
C THR A 245 -11.00 16.00 5.67
N PHE A 246 -10.45 15.42 4.61
CA PHE A 246 -11.19 14.61 3.63
C PHE A 246 -10.35 13.45 3.11
N ASN A 247 -11.01 12.38 2.69
CA ASN A 247 -10.33 11.26 2.03
C ASN A 247 -10.33 11.49 0.52
N TYR A 248 -9.20 11.20 -0.12
CA TYR A 248 -9.07 11.12 -1.57
C TYR A 248 -8.28 9.86 -1.93
N TYR A 249 -8.24 9.50 -3.22
CA TYR A 249 -7.37 8.43 -3.68
C TYR A 249 -6.18 9.00 -4.44
N GLU A 250 -4.99 8.59 -4.04
CA GLU A 250 -3.78 8.76 -4.83
C GLU A 250 -3.73 7.63 -5.85
N GLU A 251 -3.85 8.00 -7.12
CA GLU A 251 -3.72 7.09 -8.26
C GLU A 251 -2.26 7.05 -8.75
N ARG A 252 -1.81 5.85 -9.09
CA ARG A 252 -0.55 5.61 -9.79
C ARG A 252 -0.79 4.68 -10.97
N ASN A 253 -0.46 5.13 -12.17
CA ASN A 253 -0.33 4.28 -13.36
C ASN A 253 1.13 3.87 -13.51
N TYR A 254 1.41 2.63 -13.89
CA TYR A 254 2.76 2.08 -13.94
C TYR A 254 3.19 1.83 -15.38
N VAL A 255 4.40 2.27 -15.72
CA VAL A 255 5.12 1.86 -16.92
C VAL A 255 6.19 0.88 -16.50
N ASN A 256 6.03 -0.35 -16.98
CA ASN A 256 6.84 -1.51 -16.60
C ASN A 256 7.84 -1.85 -17.70
N ASP A 257 9.08 -2.20 -17.32
CA ASP A 257 10.02 -2.90 -18.18
C ASP A 257 9.77 -4.39 -18.11
N VAL A 258 9.18 -4.92 -19.18
CA VAL A 258 8.88 -6.35 -19.35
C VAL A 258 9.99 -7.10 -20.09
N ASN A 259 11.09 -6.43 -20.44
CA ASN A 259 12.22 -7.06 -21.15
C ASN A 259 13.25 -7.71 -20.21
N ARG A 260 13.06 -7.54 -18.90
CA ARG A 260 13.87 -8.19 -17.86
C ARG A 260 13.23 -9.50 -17.42
N ALA A 261 14.04 -10.35 -16.77
CA ALA A 261 13.55 -11.63 -16.25
C ALA A 261 12.38 -11.47 -15.27
N HIS A 262 12.39 -10.37 -14.51
CA HIS A 262 11.30 -9.98 -13.62
C HIS A 262 10.95 -8.54 -13.92
N THR A 263 9.65 -8.24 -13.97
CA THR A 263 9.13 -6.92 -14.31
C THR A 263 9.60 -5.87 -13.31
N GLU A 264 10.02 -4.72 -13.82
CA GLU A 264 10.48 -3.58 -13.03
C GLU A 264 9.71 -2.32 -13.42
N VAL A 265 9.32 -1.51 -12.43
CA VAL A 265 8.62 -0.25 -12.67
C VAL A 265 9.63 0.81 -13.12
N LEU A 266 9.55 1.28 -14.37
CA LEU A 266 10.40 2.36 -14.88
C LEU A 266 9.90 3.74 -14.45
N GLN A 267 8.59 3.94 -14.53
CA GLN A 267 7.98 5.23 -14.29
C GLN A 267 6.55 5.08 -13.81
N THR A 268 6.10 6.01 -12.97
CA THR A 268 4.71 6.13 -12.54
C THR A 268 4.12 7.46 -12.98
N TYR A 269 2.81 7.49 -13.16
CA TYR A 269 2.05 8.68 -13.54
C TYR A 269 0.87 8.88 -12.61
N ASP A 270 0.52 10.14 -12.37
CA ASP A 270 -0.71 10.52 -11.69
C ASP A 270 -1.92 10.34 -12.61
N ARG A 271 -3.08 10.79 -12.14
CA ARG A 271 -4.35 10.72 -12.88
C ARG A 271 -4.34 11.63 -14.12
N GLU A 272 -3.63 12.75 -14.04
CA GLU A 272 -3.47 13.75 -15.09
C GLU A 272 -2.39 13.36 -16.12
N LEU A 273 -1.80 12.16 -15.99
CA LEU A 273 -0.69 11.65 -16.81
C LEU A 273 0.61 12.44 -16.67
N ASN A 274 0.78 13.18 -15.58
CA ASN A 274 2.08 13.74 -15.24
C ASN A 274 2.94 12.65 -14.60
N ALA A 275 4.22 12.65 -14.92
CA ALA A 275 5.18 11.77 -14.27
C ALA A 275 5.18 12.06 -12.75
N LYS A 276 5.10 11.02 -11.92
CA LYS A 276 5.28 11.11 -10.46
C LYS A 276 6.69 10.69 -10.06
N GLU A 277 7.04 9.45 -10.35
CA GLU A 277 8.33 8.88 -10.00
C GLU A 277 8.99 8.26 -11.24
N THR A 278 10.30 8.50 -11.43
CA THR A 278 11.09 7.82 -12.48
C THR A 278 12.24 7.06 -11.82
N TYR A 279 12.32 5.77 -12.06
CA TYR A 279 13.26 4.86 -11.43
C TYR A 279 14.42 4.54 -12.35
N THR A 280 15.62 4.45 -11.79
CA THR A 280 16.83 4.01 -12.50
C THR A 280 17.31 2.68 -11.95
N TYR A 281 17.74 1.81 -12.85
CA TYR A 281 18.15 0.44 -12.54
C TYR A 281 19.56 0.14 -13.05
N GLY A 282 20.30 -0.63 -12.25
CA GLY A 282 21.53 -1.32 -12.63
C GLY A 282 21.33 -2.84 -12.50
N GLN A 283 22.07 -3.48 -11.59
CA GLN A 283 21.80 -4.85 -11.14
C GLN A 283 20.54 -4.96 -10.25
N GLY A 284 20.07 -3.83 -9.75
CA GLY A 284 18.80 -3.64 -9.05
C GLY A 284 18.44 -2.16 -9.08
N ARG A 285 17.40 -1.75 -8.35
CA ARG A 285 16.98 -0.34 -8.30
C ARG A 285 18.07 0.52 -7.64
N THR A 286 18.55 1.55 -8.34
CA THR A 286 19.66 2.41 -7.87
C THR A 286 19.20 3.75 -7.35
N SER A 287 18.22 4.37 -8.01
CA SER A 287 17.74 5.70 -7.66
C SER A 287 16.33 5.96 -8.19
N TYR A 288 15.72 7.04 -7.72
CA TYR A 288 14.51 7.58 -8.32
C TYR A 288 14.49 9.11 -8.32
N LEU A 289 13.77 9.68 -9.28
CA LEU A 289 13.41 11.09 -9.37
C LEU A 289 11.95 11.25 -8.93
N ASN A 290 11.71 12.10 -7.94
CA ASN A 290 10.37 12.57 -7.59
C ASN A 290 10.08 13.86 -8.39
N HIS A 291 9.14 13.79 -9.33
CA HIS A 291 8.78 14.93 -10.19
C HIS A 291 7.93 15.99 -9.49
N GLU A 292 7.28 15.65 -8.37
CA GLU A 292 6.52 16.62 -7.57
C GLU A 292 7.47 17.59 -6.84
N THR A 293 8.56 17.08 -6.28
CA THR A 293 9.54 17.91 -5.54
C THR A 293 10.77 18.29 -6.37
N GLY A 294 11.03 17.60 -7.48
CA GLY A 294 12.26 17.71 -8.27
C GLY A 294 13.47 16.99 -7.65
N ASP A 295 13.26 16.20 -6.60
CA ASP A 295 14.33 15.59 -5.85
C ASP A 295 14.81 14.26 -6.45
N HIS A 296 16.12 14.06 -6.41
CA HIS A 296 16.76 12.79 -6.74
C HIS A 296 17.25 12.06 -5.49
N TYR A 297 16.82 10.82 -5.34
CA TYR A 297 17.18 9.95 -4.23
C TYR A 297 17.93 8.71 -4.72
N ASN A 298 18.99 8.30 -4.03
CA ASN A 298 19.68 7.03 -4.27
C ASN A 298 19.35 6.03 -3.17
N TYR A 299 19.08 4.79 -3.58
CA TYR A 299 18.77 3.69 -2.66
C TYR A 299 20.03 3.14 -1.99
N LEU A 300 19.93 2.90 -0.69
CA LEU A 300 20.84 2.05 0.07
C LEU A 300 20.13 0.75 0.34
N ALA A 301 20.72 -0.37 -0.07
CA ALA A 301 20.15 -1.70 0.14
C ALA A 301 21.10 -2.62 0.90
N ASN A 302 20.53 -3.58 1.63
CA ASN A 302 21.31 -4.68 2.21
C ASN A 302 21.64 -5.75 1.14
N GLN A 303 22.33 -6.82 1.55
CA GLN A 303 22.71 -7.90 0.64
C GLN A 303 21.53 -8.61 -0.02
N SER A 304 20.37 -8.68 0.62
CA SER A 304 19.16 -9.29 0.05
C SER A 304 18.39 -8.35 -0.89
N GLY A 305 18.85 -7.10 -1.05
CA GLY A 305 18.18 -6.08 -1.87
C GLY A 305 17.13 -5.26 -1.11
N SER A 306 16.92 -5.49 0.18
CA SER A 306 15.98 -4.68 0.98
C SER A 306 16.48 -3.25 1.12
N VAL A 307 15.60 -2.27 0.91
CA VAL A 307 15.91 -0.84 1.02
C VAL A 307 16.10 -0.47 2.49
N THR A 308 17.34 -0.22 2.91
CA THR A 308 17.68 0.18 4.28
C THR A 308 17.82 1.68 4.46
N GLY A 309 17.80 2.45 3.38
CA GLY A 309 17.81 3.90 3.47
C GLY A 309 17.83 4.60 2.11
N LEU A 310 17.71 5.93 2.15
CA LEU A 310 17.78 6.79 0.99
C LEU A 310 18.80 7.90 1.24
N THR A 311 19.48 8.31 0.16
CA THR A 311 20.36 9.48 0.18
C THR A 311 19.91 10.52 -0.85
N LYS A 312 20.00 11.80 -0.48
CA LYS A 312 19.78 12.95 -1.34
C LYS A 312 21.01 13.84 -1.26
N GLU A 313 21.58 14.23 -2.39
CA GLU A 313 22.81 15.05 -2.45
C GLU A 313 23.98 14.48 -1.60
N GLY A 314 24.07 13.15 -1.51
CA GLY A 314 25.10 12.46 -0.72
C GLY A 314 24.85 12.41 0.79
N GLN A 315 23.73 12.93 1.28
CA GLN A 315 23.32 12.86 2.69
C GLN A 315 22.22 11.83 2.89
N ALA A 316 22.28 11.04 3.97
CA ALA A 316 21.21 10.11 4.33
C ALA A 316 19.99 10.88 4.83
N VAL A 317 18.83 10.62 4.21
CA VAL A 317 17.55 11.30 4.51
C VAL A 317 16.48 10.34 5.02
N ALA A 318 16.64 9.03 4.79
CA ALA A 318 15.76 8.01 5.31
C ALA A 318 16.57 6.78 5.74
N SER A 319 16.07 6.08 6.76
CA SER A 319 16.61 4.80 7.25
C SER A 319 15.47 3.87 7.59
N SER A 320 15.61 2.59 7.24
CA SER A 320 14.63 1.55 7.50
C SER A 320 15.30 0.25 7.94
N SER A 321 14.64 -0.48 8.84
CA SER A 321 15.09 -1.79 9.31
C SER A 321 13.92 -2.78 9.35
N TYR A 322 14.24 -4.05 9.12
CA TYR A 322 13.25 -5.12 8.96
C TYR A 322 13.56 -6.29 9.89
N SER A 323 12.54 -7.05 10.24
CA SER A 323 12.70 -8.41 10.74
C SER A 323 13.14 -9.35 9.61
N LEU A 324 13.53 -10.59 9.95
CA LEU A 324 13.97 -11.58 8.98
C LEU A 324 12.94 -11.85 7.87
N TYR A 325 11.65 -11.83 8.22
CA TYR A 325 10.54 -12.04 7.30
C TYR A 325 9.98 -10.74 6.71
N GLY A 326 10.68 -9.61 6.88
CA GLY A 326 10.41 -8.36 6.18
C GLY A 326 9.49 -7.37 6.89
N SER A 327 8.94 -7.70 8.05
CA SER A 327 8.13 -6.71 8.80
C SER A 327 8.99 -5.52 9.21
N THR A 328 8.53 -4.29 8.96
CA THR A 328 9.27 -3.07 9.34
C THR A 328 9.40 -3.01 10.86
N LYS A 329 10.63 -2.95 11.37
CA LYS A 329 10.90 -2.66 12.79
C LYS A 329 10.87 -1.16 13.05
N GLN A 330 11.56 -0.40 12.20
CA GLN A 330 11.64 1.05 12.28
C GLN A 330 11.84 1.63 10.88
N SER A 331 11.22 2.78 10.61
CA SER A 331 11.49 3.59 9.43
C SER A 331 11.42 5.07 9.77
N THR A 332 12.29 5.87 9.17
CA THR A 332 12.25 7.35 9.17
C THR A 332 11.93 7.91 7.78
N ASP A 333 11.49 7.05 6.85
CA ASP A 333 11.21 7.45 5.48
C ASP A 333 9.89 8.22 5.38
N GLU A 334 10.00 9.49 5.01
CA GLU A 334 8.88 10.40 4.71
C GLU A 334 8.86 10.83 3.24
N THR A 335 9.72 10.23 2.40
CA THR A 335 9.94 10.66 1.01
C THR A 335 8.82 10.21 0.04
N GLY A 336 7.92 9.36 0.51
CA GLY A 336 6.86 8.74 -0.30
C GLY A 336 7.32 7.53 -1.13
N ASN A 337 8.57 7.07 -0.97
CA ASN A 337 9.07 5.87 -1.62
C ASN A 337 8.26 4.62 -1.18
N PRO A 338 7.73 3.81 -2.14
CA PRO A 338 6.98 2.60 -1.81
C PRO A 338 7.89 1.37 -1.59
N PHE A 339 9.15 1.39 -2.01
CA PHE A 339 9.98 0.18 -2.04
C PHE A 339 10.66 -0.09 -0.69
N ALA A 340 10.49 -1.32 -0.20
CA ALA A 340 10.89 -1.73 1.14
C ALA A 340 11.69 -3.05 1.12
N TYR A 341 11.12 -4.11 1.70
CA TYR A 341 11.76 -5.40 1.86
C TYR A 341 12.04 -6.07 0.50
N ASN A 342 13.25 -6.59 0.34
CA ASN A 342 13.79 -7.15 -0.92
C ASN A 342 13.60 -6.26 -2.16
N GLY A 343 13.47 -4.95 -1.97
CA GLY A 343 13.31 -3.99 -3.05
C GLY A 343 11.90 -3.98 -3.65
N GLU A 344 10.92 -4.60 -3.00
CA GLU A 344 9.56 -4.71 -3.49
C GLU A 344 8.64 -3.65 -2.88
N ALA A 345 7.56 -3.32 -3.59
CA ALA A 345 6.65 -2.24 -3.21
C ALA A 345 5.78 -2.67 -2.03
N ARG A 346 5.83 -1.91 -0.94
CA ARG A 346 4.92 -2.03 0.20
C ARG A 346 3.79 -1.03 0.04
N ASP A 347 2.58 -1.54 -0.10
CA ASP A 347 1.40 -0.69 -0.27
C ASP A 347 0.86 -0.19 1.08
N ILE A 348 -0.12 0.71 1.05
CA ILE A 348 -0.74 1.30 2.25
C ILE A 348 -1.40 0.26 3.18
N THR A 349 -1.71 -0.93 2.64
CA THR A 349 -2.26 -2.07 3.38
C THR A 349 -1.22 -2.75 4.28
N GLY A 350 0.06 -2.42 4.10
CA GLY A 350 1.21 -3.07 4.75
C GLY A 350 1.65 -4.37 4.08
N LEU A 351 1.03 -4.73 2.94
CA LEU A 351 1.42 -5.88 2.14
C LEU A 351 2.51 -5.51 1.15
N ASP A 352 3.41 -6.46 0.90
CA ASP A 352 4.41 -6.34 -0.15
C ASP A 352 3.87 -6.95 -1.45
N TYR A 353 3.92 -6.20 -2.55
CA TYR A 353 3.59 -6.68 -3.88
C TYR A 353 4.82 -7.32 -4.51
N LEU A 354 4.83 -8.65 -4.59
CA LEU A 354 5.88 -9.43 -5.23
C LEU A 354 5.35 -9.94 -6.57
N ARG A 355 4.93 -9.07 -7.48
CA ARG A 355 4.49 -9.46 -8.84
C ARG A 355 3.30 -10.43 -8.86
N ALA A 356 3.55 -11.75 -8.88
CA ALA A 356 2.48 -12.75 -8.93
C ALA A 356 1.61 -12.75 -7.66
N ARG A 357 2.18 -12.41 -6.49
CA ARG A 357 1.47 -12.55 -5.20
C ARG A 357 1.72 -11.39 -4.24
N TYR A 358 0.78 -11.24 -3.30
CA TYR A 358 0.93 -10.34 -2.16
C TYR A 358 1.44 -11.09 -0.94
N TYR A 359 2.49 -10.55 -0.33
CA TYR A 359 3.15 -11.09 0.85
C TYR A 359 2.79 -10.28 2.10
N ASP A 360 2.34 -10.97 3.16
CA ASP A 360 2.13 -10.37 4.47
C ASP A 360 3.37 -10.56 5.33
N SER A 361 4.28 -9.60 5.30
CA SER A 361 5.55 -9.65 6.03
C SER A 361 5.42 -9.71 7.55
N ARG A 362 4.26 -9.38 8.13
CA ARG A 362 3.98 -9.54 9.56
C ARG A 362 3.74 -11.00 9.92
N ALA A 363 3.04 -11.72 9.06
CA ALA A 363 2.82 -13.15 9.17
C ALA A 363 4.01 -13.97 8.64
N GLY A 364 4.68 -13.44 7.63
CA GLY A 364 5.65 -14.13 6.81
C GLY A 364 5.02 -15.22 5.94
N THR A 365 3.86 -14.93 5.33
CA THR A 365 3.14 -15.83 4.41
C THR A 365 2.50 -15.04 3.27
N PHE A 366 2.26 -15.72 2.13
CA PHE A 366 1.48 -15.16 1.03
C PHE A 366 -0.03 -15.16 1.33
N LEU A 367 -0.75 -14.30 0.61
CA LEU A 367 -2.22 -14.21 0.69
C LEU A 367 -2.93 -15.28 -0.14
N THR A 368 -2.27 -15.81 -1.16
CA THR A 368 -2.81 -16.77 -2.14
C THR A 368 -1.82 -17.92 -2.33
N GLU A 369 -2.33 -19.06 -2.80
CA GLU A 369 -1.47 -20.21 -3.12
C GLU A 369 -0.57 -19.91 -4.32
N ASP A 370 0.67 -20.36 -4.26
CA ASP A 370 1.58 -20.38 -5.41
C ASP A 370 0.97 -21.19 -6.57
N SER A 371 0.96 -20.69 -7.80
CA SER A 371 0.55 -21.51 -8.95
C SER A 371 1.44 -22.75 -9.14
N TYR A 372 2.69 -22.67 -8.71
CA TYR A 372 3.63 -23.78 -8.67
C TYR A 372 3.19 -24.83 -7.64
N GLN A 373 3.13 -26.09 -8.07
CA GLN A 373 2.68 -27.22 -7.24
C GLN A 373 3.80 -27.82 -6.38
N GLY A 374 5.01 -27.28 -6.47
CA GLY A 374 6.18 -27.81 -5.81
C GLY A 374 6.75 -29.06 -6.50
N GLU A 375 7.78 -29.62 -5.86
CA GLU A 375 8.50 -30.82 -6.28
C GLU A 375 8.22 -31.97 -5.33
N LEU A 376 8.00 -33.18 -5.88
CA LEU A 376 7.75 -34.38 -5.06
C LEU A 376 8.92 -34.74 -4.12
N GLY A 377 10.15 -34.32 -4.47
CA GLY A 377 11.35 -34.56 -3.68
C GLY A 377 11.63 -33.48 -2.61
N ASP A 378 10.88 -32.38 -2.64
CA ASP A 378 11.04 -31.27 -1.70
C ASP A 378 9.73 -31.07 -0.91
N PRO A 379 9.65 -31.57 0.34
CA PRO A 379 8.44 -31.43 1.14
C PRO A 379 8.09 -29.97 1.46
N LEU A 380 9.07 -29.06 1.54
CA LEU A 380 8.81 -27.66 1.86
C LEU A 380 8.12 -26.94 0.69
N SER A 381 8.40 -27.36 -0.55
CA SER A 381 7.74 -26.82 -1.74
C SER A 381 6.23 -27.12 -1.81
N GLN A 382 5.74 -28.07 -1.01
CA GLN A 382 4.31 -28.40 -0.91
C GLN A 382 3.53 -27.34 -0.12
N ASN A 383 4.22 -26.51 0.66
CA ASN A 383 3.61 -25.36 1.31
C ASN A 383 3.55 -24.18 0.36
N ARG A 384 2.44 -24.07 -0.37
CA ARG A 384 2.22 -23.05 -1.40
C ARG A 384 2.00 -21.63 -0.86
N TYR A 385 2.06 -21.43 0.46
CA TYR A 385 2.00 -20.10 1.11
C TYR A 385 3.32 -19.67 1.77
N ALA A 386 4.26 -20.59 1.92
CA ALA A 386 5.52 -20.32 2.61
C ALA A 386 6.41 -19.41 1.76
N TYR A 387 7.08 -18.47 2.42
CA TYR A 387 8.07 -17.63 1.77
C TYR A 387 9.43 -18.33 1.79
N VAL A 388 9.98 -18.61 0.60
CA VAL A 388 11.35 -19.09 0.38
C VAL A 388 11.80 -20.22 1.31
N HIS A 389 10.95 -21.24 1.48
CA HIS A 389 11.22 -22.40 2.34
C HIS A 389 11.59 -22.01 3.79
N ASN A 390 11.05 -20.90 4.30
CA ASN A 390 11.40 -20.34 5.61
C ASN A 390 12.90 -20.04 5.79
N ASN A 391 13.59 -19.69 4.71
CA ASN A 391 15.00 -19.29 4.72
C ASN A 391 15.24 -17.96 3.97
N PRO A 392 14.65 -16.84 4.44
CA PRO A 392 14.80 -15.51 3.85
C PRO A 392 16.20 -14.90 3.94
N VAL A 393 17.15 -15.58 4.58
CA VAL A 393 18.55 -15.14 4.66
C VAL A 393 19.31 -15.54 3.39
N ASN A 394 19.04 -16.74 2.88
CA ASN A 394 19.77 -17.29 1.74
C ASN A 394 18.99 -17.19 0.43
N TYR A 395 17.67 -17.05 0.51
CA TYR A 395 16.78 -17.09 -0.64
C TYR A 395 15.90 -15.85 -0.71
N THR A 396 15.56 -15.48 -1.93
CA THR A 396 14.57 -14.46 -2.26
C THR A 396 13.59 -15.05 -3.27
N ASP A 397 12.38 -14.52 -3.32
CA ASP A 397 11.38 -14.87 -4.34
C ASP A 397 11.12 -13.64 -5.23
N PRO A 398 11.85 -13.49 -6.35
CA PRO A 398 11.66 -12.36 -7.25
C PRO A 398 10.38 -12.47 -8.10
N SER A 399 9.83 -13.67 -8.28
CA SER A 399 8.65 -13.91 -9.11
C SER A 399 7.34 -13.68 -8.37
N GLY A 400 7.33 -13.92 -7.05
CA GLY A 400 6.13 -13.81 -6.25
C GLY A 400 5.57 -15.11 -5.80
#